data_AF-A0A016WEX6-F1
#
_entry.id   AF-A0A016WEX6-F1
#
_cell.length_a   1.000
_cell.length_b   1.000
_cell.length_c   1.000
_cell.angle_alpha   90.00
_cell.angle_beta   90.00
_cell.angle_gamma   90.00
#
_symmetry.space_group_name_H-M   'P 1'
#
loop_
_entity.id
_entity.type
_entity.pdbx_description
1 polymer ?
#
loop_
_entity_poly.entity_id
_entity_poly.type
_entity_poly.pdbx_seq_one_letter_code
_entity_poly.pdbx_strand_id
1 'polypeptide(L)'
;MLSEPECRVLSSVFDTLLMDFDPKDAVIYLESAGLLTEDLAEKIESKATRLERLRELLRIYRRRATDCELLISYFEFAGQEHIANSLRTDLEHVLDGYGAPDVVPRFPHHLRLRKLLAGGVPRGFQHVKRENMQMCVAKMLRERADLDSFFVVLHGIAGSGKSSLAAAVFAEVPDLLGNYFEYVIWLRDSSTEPSRVRYLFADLLLML
;
A
#
# COMPACT_ATOMS: atom_id res chain seq x y z
N MET A 1 16.16 5.45 2.19
CA MET A 1 14.69 5.27 2.14
C MET A 1 14.20 6.09 0.98
N LEU A 2 13.42 5.47 0.11
CA LEU A 2 12.89 6.14 -1.08
C LEU A 2 11.96 7.28 -0.71
N SER A 3 11.93 8.29 -1.56
CA SER A 3 10.99 9.40 -1.48
C SER A 3 9.57 8.94 -1.83
N GLU A 4 8.55 9.67 -1.34
CA GLU A 4 7.15 9.42 -1.69
C GLU A 4 6.90 9.28 -3.21
N PRO A 5 7.46 10.15 -4.08
CA PRO A 5 7.31 9.98 -5.53
C PRO A 5 7.87 8.65 -6.06
N GLU A 6 9.07 8.25 -5.63
CA GLU A 6 9.70 6.99 -6.05
C GLU A 6 8.89 5.76 -5.59
N CYS A 7 8.37 5.80 -4.36
CA CYS A 7 7.48 4.75 -3.84
C CYS A 7 6.19 4.61 -4.66
N ARG A 8 5.66 5.72 -5.21
CA ARG A 8 4.49 5.69 -6.10
C ARG A 8 4.83 5.06 -7.44
N VAL A 9 5.98 5.40 -8.04
CA VAL A 9 6.44 4.78 -9.28
C VAL A 9 6.60 3.27 -9.11
N LEU A 10 7.19 2.82 -8.00
CA LEU A 10 7.25 1.38 -7.72
C LEU A 10 5.87 0.73 -7.56
N SER A 11 4.86 1.48 -7.13
CA SER A 11 3.48 0.99 -7.03
C SER A 11 2.77 0.99 -8.39
N SER A 12 3.03 1.94 -9.29
CA SER A 12 2.44 1.96 -10.63
C SER A 12 2.97 0.83 -11.50
N VAL A 13 4.26 0.52 -11.42
CA VAL A 13 4.91 -0.54 -12.20
C VAL A 13 4.70 -1.94 -11.56
N PHE A 14 4.03 -2.04 -10.41
CA PHE A 14 3.83 -3.31 -9.70
C PHE A 14 3.18 -4.40 -10.56
N ASP A 15 2.13 -4.05 -11.31
CA ASP A 15 1.42 -5.03 -12.15
C ASP A 15 2.32 -5.52 -13.30
N THR A 16 3.16 -4.65 -13.87
CA THR A 16 4.15 -5.00 -14.91
C THR A 16 5.25 -5.90 -14.34
N LEU A 17 5.79 -5.55 -13.16
CA LEU A 17 6.77 -6.36 -12.44
C LEU A 17 6.21 -7.75 -12.12
N LEU A 18 4.95 -7.83 -11.71
CA LEU A 18 4.32 -9.10 -11.36
C LEU A 18 4.19 -10.03 -12.56
N MET A 19 4.14 -9.52 -13.80
CA MET A 19 4.03 -10.36 -15.00
C MET A 19 5.39 -10.91 -15.42
N ASP A 20 6.40 -10.04 -15.47
CA ASP A 20 7.65 -10.31 -16.19
C ASP A 20 8.88 -10.51 -15.29
N PHE A 21 8.76 -10.30 -13.98
CA PHE A 21 9.89 -10.33 -13.06
C PHE A 21 9.67 -11.30 -11.88
N ASP A 22 10.66 -12.17 -11.63
CA ASP A 22 10.77 -12.94 -10.40
C ASP A 22 11.91 -12.40 -9.53
N PRO A 23 11.63 -11.94 -8.30
CA PRO A 23 12.65 -11.44 -7.39
C PRO A 23 13.81 -12.39 -7.11
N LYS A 24 13.64 -13.71 -7.25
CA LYS A 24 14.73 -14.68 -7.07
C LYS A 24 15.92 -14.37 -7.97
N ASP A 25 15.67 -13.93 -9.19
CA ASP A 25 16.70 -13.64 -10.18
C ASP A 25 17.52 -12.39 -9.81
N ALA A 26 16.95 -11.50 -9.00
CA ALA A 26 17.58 -10.26 -8.55
C ALA A 26 18.33 -10.39 -7.21
N VAL A 27 18.08 -11.44 -6.42
CA VAL A 27 18.62 -11.55 -5.06
C VAL A 27 20.14 -11.41 -5.04
N ILE A 28 20.84 -12.23 -5.83
CA ILE A 28 22.31 -12.23 -5.90
C ILE A 28 22.85 -10.87 -6.33
N TYR A 29 22.21 -10.24 -7.31
CA TYR A 29 22.62 -8.92 -7.80
C TYR A 29 22.47 -7.85 -6.70
N LEU A 30 21.33 -7.84 -6.01
CA LEU A 30 21.02 -6.86 -4.97
C LEU A 30 21.80 -7.10 -3.66
N GLU A 31 22.18 -8.34 -3.37
CA GLU A 31 23.15 -8.68 -2.32
C GLU A 31 24.54 -8.16 -2.66
N SER A 32 25.00 -8.38 -3.90
CA SER A 32 26.31 -7.92 -4.34
C SER A 32 26.44 -6.39 -4.33
N ALA A 33 25.32 -5.69 -4.56
CA ALA A 33 25.22 -4.24 -4.46
C ALA A 33 25.07 -3.73 -3.01
N GLY A 34 24.97 -4.62 -2.02
CA GLY A 34 24.87 -4.28 -0.60
C GLY A 34 23.48 -3.79 -0.15
N LEU A 35 22.46 -3.90 -1.00
CA LEU A 35 21.08 -3.54 -0.62
C LEU A 35 20.45 -4.62 0.26
N LEU A 36 20.63 -5.88 -0.15
CA LEU A 36 20.18 -7.05 0.60
C LEU A 36 21.32 -7.58 1.46
N THR A 37 20.95 -8.02 2.66
CA THR A 37 21.78 -8.85 3.52
C THR A 37 21.34 -10.31 3.35
N GLU A 38 22.23 -11.26 3.63
CA GLU A 38 21.99 -12.71 3.40
C GLU A 38 20.69 -13.21 4.05
N ASP A 39 20.37 -12.70 5.24
CA ASP A 39 19.11 -12.99 5.95
C ASP A 39 17.86 -12.49 5.22
N LEU A 40 17.93 -11.33 4.56
CA LEU A 40 16.82 -10.77 3.79
C LEU A 40 16.65 -11.44 2.44
N ALA A 41 17.76 -11.83 1.82
CA ALA A 41 17.77 -12.63 0.61
C ALA A 41 17.09 -13.97 0.85
N GLU A 42 17.50 -14.70 1.89
CA GLU A 42 16.87 -15.96 2.28
C GLU A 42 15.37 -15.76 2.59
N LYS A 43 15.02 -14.63 3.24
CA LYS A 43 13.62 -14.28 3.52
C LYS A 43 12.80 -14.10 2.23
N ILE A 44 13.36 -13.48 1.19
CA ILE A 44 12.70 -13.35 -0.11
C ILE A 44 12.57 -14.72 -0.77
N GLU A 45 13.65 -15.51 -0.83
CA GLU A 45 13.65 -16.81 -1.49
C GLU A 45 12.70 -17.83 -0.85
N SER A 46 12.53 -17.76 0.47
CA SER A 46 11.63 -18.62 1.25
C SER A 46 10.15 -18.43 0.94
N LYS A 47 9.75 -17.33 0.27
CA LYS A 47 8.34 -17.10 -0.10
C LYS A 47 7.90 -17.98 -1.26
N ALA A 48 6.73 -18.60 -1.10
CA ALA A 48 6.24 -19.62 -2.02
C ALA A 48 5.85 -19.02 -3.38
N THR A 49 5.13 -17.91 -3.39
CA THR A 49 4.58 -17.31 -4.61
C THR A 49 5.42 -16.13 -5.11
N ARG A 50 5.44 -15.93 -6.44
CA ARG A 50 6.08 -14.77 -7.07
C ARG A 50 5.54 -13.45 -6.52
N LEU A 51 4.24 -13.39 -6.25
CA LEU A 51 3.58 -12.23 -5.65
C LEU A 51 4.14 -11.90 -4.26
N GLU A 52 4.28 -12.90 -3.39
CA GLU A 52 4.83 -12.72 -2.05
C GLU A 52 6.30 -12.29 -2.09
N ARG A 53 7.09 -12.91 -2.98
CA ARG A 53 8.48 -12.49 -3.21
C ARG A 53 8.57 -11.03 -3.63
N LEU A 54 7.73 -10.61 -4.58
CA LEU A 54 7.77 -9.27 -5.14
C LEU A 54 7.38 -8.22 -4.09
N ARG A 55 6.34 -8.52 -3.31
CA ARG A 55 5.93 -7.67 -2.18
C ARG A 55 7.05 -7.54 -1.16
N GLU A 56 7.71 -8.64 -0.79
CA GLU A 56 8.80 -8.60 0.18
C GLU A 56 10.01 -7.81 -0.34
N LEU A 57 10.39 -8.02 -1.61
CA LEU A 57 11.47 -7.28 -2.26
C LEU A 57 11.18 -5.78 -2.27
N LEU A 58 10.03 -5.35 -2.81
CA LEU A 58 9.68 -3.93 -2.89
C LEU A 58 9.59 -3.28 -1.51
N ARG A 59 9.11 -4.02 -0.51
CA ARG A 59 9.08 -3.56 0.89
C ARG A 59 10.49 -3.30 1.44
N ILE A 60 11.43 -4.21 1.20
CA ILE A 60 12.83 -4.04 1.62
C ILE A 60 13.47 -2.89 0.85
N TYR A 61 13.25 -2.85 -0.46
CA TYR A 61 13.80 -1.84 -1.37
C TYR A 61 13.37 -0.43 -0.93
N ARG A 62 12.07 -0.19 -0.67
CA ARG A 62 11.56 1.10 -0.19
C ARG A 62 12.27 1.61 1.07
N ARG A 63 12.60 0.70 1.99
CA ARG A 63 13.23 1.06 3.27
C ARG A 63 14.73 1.30 3.14
N ARG A 64 15.43 0.43 2.42
CA ARG A 64 16.90 0.40 2.39
C ARG A 64 17.51 1.18 1.22
N ALA A 65 16.84 1.23 0.06
CA ALA A 65 17.38 1.91 -1.11
C ALA A 65 17.41 3.43 -0.91
N THR A 66 18.39 4.07 -1.53
CA THR A 66 18.52 5.53 -1.65
C THR A 66 17.73 6.07 -2.84
N ASP A 67 17.66 5.28 -3.90
CA ASP A 67 17.11 5.63 -5.21
C ASP A 67 16.64 4.36 -5.96
N CYS A 68 16.01 4.56 -7.12
CA CYS A 68 15.57 3.49 -8.01
C CYS A 68 16.65 3.05 -9.03
N GLU A 69 17.84 3.68 -9.05
CA GLU A 69 18.86 3.42 -10.08
C GLU A 69 19.40 1.99 -10.02
N LEU A 70 19.53 1.42 -8.82
CA LEU A 70 20.00 0.06 -8.66
C LEU A 70 19.02 -0.96 -9.30
N LEU A 71 17.71 -0.72 -9.17
CA LEU A 71 16.70 -1.58 -9.76
C LEU A 71 16.65 -1.43 -11.29
N ILE A 72 16.82 -0.19 -11.79
CA ILE A 72 16.91 0.09 -13.23
C ILE A 72 18.13 -0.61 -13.82
N SER A 73 19.29 -0.47 -13.17
CA SER A 73 20.55 -1.11 -13.57
C SER A 73 20.43 -2.64 -13.60
N TYR A 74 19.73 -3.23 -12.63
CA TYR A 74 19.42 -4.65 -12.65
C TYR A 74 18.59 -5.05 -13.86
N PHE A 75 17.52 -4.32 -14.18
CA PHE A 75 16.66 -4.66 -15.31
C PHE A 75 17.37 -4.51 -16.65
N GLU A 76 18.27 -3.54 -16.79
CA GLU A 76 19.15 -3.42 -17.96
C GLU A 76 20.12 -4.61 -18.05
N PHE A 77 20.74 -5.00 -16.93
CA PHE A 77 21.62 -6.16 -16.87
C PHE A 77 20.89 -7.48 -17.20
N ALA A 78 19.66 -7.62 -16.73
CA ALA A 78 18.82 -8.81 -16.97
C ALA A 78 18.18 -8.84 -18.37
N GLY A 79 18.42 -7.83 -19.21
CA GLY A 79 17.80 -7.72 -20.55
C GLY A 79 16.30 -7.40 -20.52
N GLN A 80 15.77 -6.95 -19.38
CA GLN A 80 14.39 -6.50 -19.19
C GLN A 80 14.28 -4.98 -19.40
N GLU A 81 14.79 -4.49 -20.53
CA GLU A 81 14.89 -3.06 -20.84
C GLU A 81 13.53 -2.35 -20.84
N HIS A 82 12.44 -3.05 -21.15
CA HIS A 82 11.09 -2.48 -21.12
C HIS A 82 10.68 -2.03 -19.72
N ILE A 83 11.06 -2.78 -18.67
CA ILE A 83 10.79 -2.44 -17.27
C ILE A 83 11.69 -1.28 -16.84
N ALA A 84 12.97 -1.34 -17.19
CA ALA A 84 13.94 -0.27 -16.92
C ALA A 84 13.48 1.07 -17.52
N ASN A 85 13.09 1.06 -18.80
CA ASN A 85 12.62 2.23 -19.52
C ASN A 85 11.29 2.76 -18.96
N SER A 86 10.36 1.87 -18.58
CA SER A 86 9.11 2.29 -17.92
C SER A 86 9.37 2.96 -16.58
N LEU A 87 10.25 2.39 -15.74
CA LEU A 87 10.64 2.97 -14.45
C LEU A 87 11.31 4.32 -14.63
N ARG A 88 12.25 4.44 -15.56
CA ARG A 88 12.97 5.68 -15.86
C ARG A 88 12.03 6.78 -16.34
N THR A 89 11.14 6.46 -17.28
CA THR A 89 10.14 7.40 -17.81
C THR A 89 9.20 7.90 -16.70
N ASP A 90 8.70 6.98 -15.86
CA ASP A 90 7.83 7.33 -14.73
C ASP A 90 8.57 8.18 -13.68
N LEU A 91 9.86 7.94 -13.44
CA LEU A 91 10.68 8.75 -12.53
C LEU A 91 10.98 10.15 -13.08
N GLU A 92 11.36 10.26 -14.35
CA GLU A 92 11.60 11.54 -15.02
C GLU A 92 10.34 12.41 -15.01
N HIS A 93 9.17 11.83 -15.31
CA HIS A 93 7.89 12.53 -15.23
C HIS A 93 7.57 13.06 -13.84
N VAL A 94 8.02 12.38 -12.79
CA VAL A 94 7.76 12.77 -11.40
C VAL A 94 8.81 13.75 -10.86
N LEU A 95 10.05 13.71 -11.37
CA LEU A 95 11.16 14.60 -10.98
C LEU A 95 11.15 15.95 -11.72
N ASP A 96 10.67 16.01 -12.97
CA ASP A 96 10.65 17.23 -13.80
C ASP A 96 9.60 18.29 -13.40
N GLY A 97 8.95 18.14 -12.25
CA GLY A 97 8.20 19.24 -11.62
C GLY A 97 6.94 19.70 -12.37
N TYR A 98 6.45 18.95 -13.36
CA TYR A 98 5.14 19.16 -13.96
C TYR A 98 4.03 18.63 -13.05
N GLY A 99 3.87 19.30 -11.89
CA GLY A 99 2.85 19.01 -10.90
C GLY A 99 3.09 17.70 -10.16
N ALA A 100 2.80 17.67 -8.86
CA ALA A 100 2.45 16.39 -8.24
C ALA A 100 1.45 15.71 -9.19
N PRO A 101 1.71 14.50 -9.72
CA PRO A 101 0.69 13.85 -10.51
C PRO A 101 -0.50 13.78 -9.56
N ASP A 102 -1.58 14.48 -9.93
CA ASP A 102 -2.89 14.36 -9.28
C ASP A 102 -3.02 12.88 -8.98
N VAL A 103 -3.05 12.51 -7.70
CA VAL A 103 -2.97 11.10 -7.34
C VAL A 103 -4.18 10.43 -7.93
N VAL A 104 -4.03 9.87 -9.14
CA VAL A 104 -5.17 9.44 -9.92
C VAL A 104 -5.74 8.26 -9.14
N PRO A 105 -7.00 8.36 -8.69
CA PRO A 105 -7.64 7.25 -8.01
C PRO A 105 -7.56 6.02 -8.92
N ARG A 106 -6.94 4.92 -8.48
CA ARG A 106 -6.97 3.66 -9.27
C ARG A 106 -8.40 3.22 -9.55
N PHE A 107 -9.32 3.48 -8.61
CA PHE A 107 -10.74 3.20 -8.77
C PHE A 107 -11.54 4.48 -9.00
N PRO A 108 -12.41 4.51 -10.03
CA PRO A 108 -13.41 5.56 -10.15
C PRO A 108 -14.31 5.60 -8.90
N HIS A 109 -14.88 6.77 -8.61
CA HIS A 109 -15.69 7.00 -7.41
C HIS A 109 -16.74 5.92 -7.15
N HIS A 110 -17.48 5.49 -8.18
CA HIS A 110 -18.54 4.48 -8.05
C HIS A 110 -18.01 3.09 -7.63
N LEU A 111 -16.84 2.69 -8.15
CA LEU A 111 -16.22 1.40 -7.84
C LEU A 111 -15.67 1.40 -6.41
N ARG A 112 -15.06 2.51 -5.99
CA ARG A 112 -14.63 2.72 -4.60
C ARG A 112 -15.80 2.59 -3.63
N LEU A 113 -16.94 3.23 -3.92
CA LEU A 113 -18.14 3.09 -3.09
C LEU A 113 -18.66 1.65 -3.02
N ARG A 114 -18.59 0.87 -4.12
CA ARG A 114 -18.95 -0.55 -4.11
C ARG A 114 -18.01 -1.39 -3.25
N LYS A 115 -16.70 -1.15 -3.33
CA LYS A 115 -15.70 -1.81 -2.47
C LYS A 115 -15.93 -1.50 -0.98
N LEU A 116 -16.21 -0.23 -0.65
CA LEU A 116 -16.52 0.17 0.73
C LEU A 116 -17.78 -0.52 1.25
N LEU A 117 -18.83 -0.61 0.43
CA LEU A 117 -20.04 -1.36 0.76
C LEU A 117 -19.76 -2.85 0.99
N ALA A 118 -18.99 -3.48 0.09
CA ALA A 118 -18.63 -4.89 0.21
C ALA A 118 -17.82 -5.15 1.48
N GLY A 119 -16.99 -4.19 1.89
CA GLY A 119 -16.26 -4.21 3.16
C GLY A 119 -17.08 -3.90 4.40
N GLY A 120 -18.40 -3.66 4.28
CA GLY A 120 -19.26 -3.31 5.41
C GLY A 120 -19.07 -1.90 5.96
N VAL A 121 -18.37 -1.00 5.24
CA VAL A 121 -18.10 0.37 5.70
C VAL A 121 -19.42 1.15 5.73
N PRO A 122 -19.79 1.76 6.89
CA PRO A 122 -21.03 2.48 7.01
C PRO A 122 -21.03 3.75 6.14
N ARG A 123 -22.15 4.01 5.48
CA ARG A 123 -22.35 5.27 4.73
C ARG A 123 -22.68 6.41 5.68
N GLY A 124 -21.86 7.46 5.66
CA GLY A 124 -22.19 8.71 6.35
C GLY A 124 -23.30 9.45 5.61
N PHE A 125 -24.47 9.58 6.22
CA PHE A 125 -25.50 10.51 5.75
C PHE A 125 -25.23 11.89 6.33
N GLN A 126 -25.02 12.88 5.45
CA GLN A 126 -24.91 14.32 5.79
C GLN A 126 -23.96 14.61 6.98
N HIS A 127 -22.66 14.60 6.71
CA HIS A 127 -21.65 14.92 7.72
C HIS A 127 -20.89 16.20 7.34
N VAL A 128 -20.49 16.98 8.35
CA VAL A 128 -19.57 18.10 8.14
C VAL A 128 -18.19 17.54 7.86
N LYS A 129 -17.61 17.92 6.71
CA LYS A 129 -16.26 17.50 6.33
C LYS A 129 -15.24 18.03 7.31
N ARG A 130 -14.40 17.13 7.80
CA ARG A 130 -13.30 17.43 8.73
C ARG A 130 -11.97 17.25 8.00
N GLU A 131 -11.80 18.00 6.90
CA GLU A 131 -10.75 17.80 5.90
C GLU A 131 -9.35 17.71 6.52
N ASN A 132 -9.01 18.64 7.42
CA ASN A 132 -7.71 18.62 8.11
C ASN A 132 -7.46 17.31 8.86
N MET A 133 -8.45 16.82 9.62
CA MET A 133 -8.31 15.56 10.34
C MET A 133 -8.31 14.35 9.39
N GLN A 134 -9.12 14.38 8.33
CA GLN A 134 -9.10 13.32 7.32
C GLN A 134 -7.71 13.21 6.68
N MET A 135 -7.09 14.34 6.32
CA MET A 135 -5.76 14.38 5.74
C MET A 135 -4.67 13.94 6.71
N CYS A 136 -4.77 14.28 8.00
CA CYS A 136 -3.87 13.75 9.03
C CYS A 136 -3.95 12.22 9.13
N VAL A 137 -5.16 11.66 9.15
CA VAL A 137 -5.35 10.20 9.19
C VAL A 137 -4.85 9.55 7.91
N ALA A 138 -5.15 10.13 6.74
CA ALA A 138 -4.68 9.64 5.45
C ALA A 138 -3.16 9.62 5.39
N LYS A 139 -2.48 10.70 5.81
CA LYS A 139 -1.02 10.75 5.90
C LYS A 139 -0.47 9.63 6.77
N MET A 140 -1.06 9.40 7.95
CA MET A 140 -0.63 8.32 8.84
C MET A 140 -0.80 6.93 8.25
N LEU A 141 -1.87 6.71 7.48
CA LEU A 141 -2.11 5.46 6.78
C LEU A 141 -1.11 5.27 5.62
N ARG A 142 -0.83 6.32 4.83
CA ARG A 142 0.15 6.26 3.73
C ARG A 142 1.54 5.88 4.22
N GLU A 143 2.03 6.56 5.26
CA GLU A 143 3.35 6.29 5.86
C GLU A 143 3.50 4.87 6.41
N ARG A 144 2.37 4.18 6.66
CA ARG A 144 2.34 2.84 7.27
C ARG A 144 1.87 1.75 6.31
N ALA A 145 1.47 2.09 5.09
CA ALA A 145 0.95 1.14 4.12
C ALA A 145 1.96 0.02 3.77
N ASP A 146 3.25 0.31 3.92
CA ASP A 146 4.36 -0.63 3.66
C ASP A 146 4.70 -1.54 4.86
N LEU A 147 3.97 -1.45 5.98
CA LEU A 147 4.18 -2.29 7.16
C LEU A 147 3.34 -3.57 7.07
N ASP A 148 3.94 -4.72 7.43
CA ASP A 148 3.27 -6.04 7.41
C ASP A 148 2.00 -6.05 8.28
N SER A 149 2.04 -5.35 9.42
CA SER A 149 0.90 -5.09 10.28
C SER A 149 1.16 -3.84 11.10
N PHE A 150 0.11 -3.06 11.37
CA PHE A 150 0.21 -1.84 12.16
C PHE A 150 -1.13 -1.49 12.79
N PHE A 151 -1.09 -0.63 13.81
CA PHE A 151 -2.28 -0.06 14.42
C PHE A 151 -2.29 1.46 14.23
N VAL A 152 -3.42 1.99 13.77
CA VAL A 152 -3.75 3.42 13.85
C VAL A 152 -4.95 3.56 14.77
N VAL A 153 -4.76 4.22 15.90
CA VAL A 153 -5.79 4.37 16.92
C VAL A 153 -6.42 5.75 16.82
N LEU A 154 -7.68 5.79 16.39
CA LEU A 154 -8.51 7.00 16.47
C LEU A 154 -9.22 7.01 17.83
N HIS A 155 -8.68 7.76 18.79
CA HIS A 155 -9.26 7.89 20.13
C HIS A 155 -9.99 9.22 20.31
N GLY A 156 -10.79 9.32 21.37
CA GLY A 156 -11.57 10.51 21.70
C GLY A 156 -12.88 10.17 22.40
N ILE A 157 -13.56 11.21 22.88
CA ILE A 157 -14.78 11.10 23.71
C ILE A 157 -15.89 10.36 22.96
N ALA A 158 -16.78 9.69 23.69
CA ALA A 158 -17.98 9.06 23.11
C ALA A 158 -18.78 10.09 22.29
N GLY A 159 -19.26 9.68 21.11
CA GLY A 159 -20.01 10.57 20.21
C GLY A 159 -19.19 11.62 19.44
N SER A 160 -17.87 11.71 19.63
CA SER A 160 -17.04 12.73 18.95
C SER A 160 -16.90 12.56 17.42
N GLY A 161 -17.48 11.50 16.85
CA GLY A 161 -17.48 11.24 15.40
C GLY A 161 -16.31 10.40 14.88
N LYS A 162 -15.58 9.68 15.74
CA LYS A 162 -14.40 8.86 15.34
C LYS A 162 -14.69 7.86 14.23
N SER A 163 -15.76 7.06 14.39
CA SER A 163 -16.18 6.07 13.40
C SER A 163 -16.63 6.74 12.10
N SER A 164 -17.29 7.90 12.19
CA SER A 164 -17.67 8.68 11.01
C SER A 164 -16.44 9.23 10.28
N LEU A 165 -15.42 9.69 11.02
CA LEU A 165 -14.16 10.16 10.44
C LEU A 165 -13.42 9.02 9.72
N ALA A 166 -13.32 7.85 10.36
CA ALA A 166 -12.67 6.67 9.76
C ALA A 166 -13.35 6.24 8.46
N ALA A 167 -14.69 6.18 8.43
CA ALA A 167 -15.44 5.86 7.21
C ALA A 167 -15.26 6.95 6.13
N ALA A 168 -15.29 8.24 6.51
CA ALA A 168 -15.12 9.35 5.59
C ALA A 168 -13.74 9.37 4.93
N VAL A 169 -12.67 9.03 5.67
CA VAL A 169 -11.31 8.98 5.12
C VAL A 169 -11.24 8.07 3.90
N PHE A 170 -11.74 6.82 3.98
CA PHE A 170 -11.72 5.91 2.84
C PHE A 170 -12.73 6.28 1.73
N ALA A 171 -13.83 6.93 2.08
CA ALA A 171 -14.85 7.36 1.12
C ALA A 171 -14.46 8.61 0.34
N GLU A 172 -13.73 9.54 0.95
CA GLU A 172 -13.46 10.86 0.40
C GLU A 172 -12.02 10.98 -0.11
N VAL A 173 -11.05 10.33 0.52
CA VAL A 173 -9.64 10.34 0.08
C VAL A 173 -9.41 9.23 -0.97
N PRO A 174 -9.25 9.58 -2.26
CA PRO A 174 -9.33 8.62 -3.35
C PRO A 174 -8.18 7.63 -3.46
N ASP A 175 -6.99 8.05 -3.09
CA ASP A 175 -5.78 7.26 -3.27
C ASP A 175 -5.65 6.13 -2.25
N LEU A 176 -6.26 6.26 -1.07
CA LEU A 176 -6.14 5.24 -0.02
C LEU A 176 -6.65 3.87 -0.46
N LEU A 177 -7.84 3.80 -1.06
CA LEU A 177 -8.42 2.55 -1.53
C LEU A 177 -8.12 2.34 -3.01
N GLY A 178 -7.22 1.40 -3.29
CA GLY A 178 -6.74 1.03 -4.62
C GLY A 178 -5.24 1.26 -4.82
N ASN A 179 -4.69 2.34 -4.27
CA ASN A 179 -3.26 2.63 -4.40
C ASN A 179 -2.49 2.16 -3.16
N TYR A 180 -2.99 2.45 -1.95
CA TYR A 180 -2.33 2.04 -0.69
C TYR A 180 -2.92 0.76 -0.09
N PHE A 181 -4.23 0.58 -0.16
CA PHE A 181 -4.94 -0.59 0.36
C PHE A 181 -5.86 -1.16 -0.71
N GLU A 182 -5.79 -2.46 -0.97
CA GLU A 182 -6.62 -3.10 -2.01
C GLU A 182 -8.08 -3.31 -1.54
N TYR A 183 -8.25 -3.65 -0.26
CA TYR A 183 -9.54 -3.97 0.36
C TYR A 183 -9.68 -3.28 1.72
N VAL A 184 -10.92 -3.08 2.15
CA VAL A 184 -11.28 -2.58 3.48
C VAL A 184 -12.26 -3.57 4.09
N ILE A 185 -12.05 -3.95 5.34
CA ILE A 185 -12.98 -4.77 6.12
C ILE A 185 -13.36 -3.98 7.36
N TRP A 186 -14.66 -3.74 7.55
CA TRP A 186 -15.18 -2.97 8.66
C TRP A 186 -15.89 -3.87 9.66
N LEU A 187 -15.27 -4.03 10.83
CA LEU A 187 -15.85 -4.78 11.94
C LEU A 187 -16.18 -3.85 13.10
N ARG A 188 -17.34 -4.07 13.71
CA ARG A 188 -17.80 -3.30 14.86
C ARG A 188 -17.74 -4.16 16.11
N ASP A 189 -16.66 -4.05 16.86
CA ASP A 189 -16.60 -4.61 18.20
C ASP A 189 -17.42 -3.73 19.16
N SER A 190 -18.59 -4.23 19.53
CA SER A 190 -19.51 -3.55 20.46
C SER A 190 -19.69 -4.34 21.75
N SER A 191 -18.98 -5.46 21.90
CA SER A 191 -19.27 -6.42 22.95
C SER A 191 -18.39 -6.17 24.17
N THR A 192 -19.01 -6.19 25.33
CA THR A 192 -18.32 -6.23 26.61
C THR A 192 -18.06 -7.67 27.08
N GLU A 193 -18.51 -8.68 26.33
CA GLU A 193 -18.41 -10.10 26.67
C GLU A 193 -17.24 -10.77 25.93
N PRO A 194 -16.21 -11.27 26.64
CA PRO A 194 -15.07 -11.93 26.01
C PRO A 194 -15.43 -13.16 25.17
N SER A 195 -16.54 -13.84 25.50
CA SER A 195 -17.04 -15.00 24.76
C SER A 195 -17.42 -14.66 23.32
N ARG A 196 -17.76 -13.39 23.02
CA ARG A 196 -18.18 -12.96 21.69
C ARG A 196 -17.04 -12.63 20.74
N VAL A 197 -15.82 -12.49 21.26
CA VAL A 197 -14.61 -12.26 20.45
C VAL A 197 -14.40 -13.40 19.44
N ARG A 198 -14.77 -14.63 19.79
CA ARG A 198 -14.70 -15.78 18.86
C ARG A 198 -15.56 -15.58 17.61
N TYR A 199 -16.74 -14.97 17.75
CA TYR A 199 -17.61 -14.70 16.61
C TYR A 199 -17.04 -13.58 15.72
N LEU A 200 -16.40 -12.57 16.32
CA LEU A 200 -15.70 -11.53 15.56
C LEU A 200 -14.60 -12.10 14.66
N PHE A 201 -13.79 -13.04 15.17
CA PHE A 201 -12.75 -13.70 14.38
C PHE A 201 -13.32 -14.69 13.36
N ALA A 202 -14.43 -15.36 13.67
CA ALA A 202 -15.12 -16.21 12.71
C ALA A 202 -15.68 -15.38 11.54
N ASP A 203 -16.27 -14.22 11.81
CA ASP A 203 -16.76 -13.29 10.79
C ASP A 203 -15.61 -12.78 9.92
N LEU A 204 -14.45 -12.48 10.51
CA LEU A 204 -13.25 -12.09 9.76
C LEU A 204 -12.78 -13.20 8.81
N LEU A 205 -12.74 -14.46 9.28
CA LEU A 205 -12.35 -15.62 8.49
C LEU A 205 -13.31 -15.91 7.33
N LEU A 206 -14.60 -15.57 7.48
CA LEU A 206 -15.60 -15.72 6.41
C LEU A 206 -15.55 -14.59 5.37
N MET A 207 -14.89 -13.46 5.69
CA MET A 207 -14.77 -12.30 4.81
C MET A 207 -13.42 -12.23 4.05
N LEU A 208 -12.46 -13.09 4.40
CA LEU A 208 -11.15 -13.23 3.75
C LEU A 208 -11.17 -14.37 2.71
#